data_AF-A0A0P7BAP7-F1
#
_entry.id   AF-A0A0P7BAP7-F1
#
_cell.length_a   1.000
_cell.length_b   1.000
_cell.length_c   1.000
_cell.angle_alpha   90.00
_cell.angle_beta   90.00
_cell.angle_gamma   90.00
#
_symmetry.space_group_name_H-M   'P 1'
#
loop_
_entity.id
_entity.type
_entity.pdbx_description
1 polymer ?
#
loop_
_entity_poly.entity_id
_entity_poly.type
_entity_poly.pdbx_seq_one_letter_code
_entity_poly.pdbx_strand_id
1 'polypeptide(L)'
;MAGSWAGAPPVYVCAGWEILAYEARFLARKLRCDGVRVVFEEYEAMPHCFALLLGGIPSTRRCYDGWAGFVRAVVEDPGGVVSSAVSIKARTLEEEVLCFEDLCDATDDEVRERVLLKAGEVPALSTAKL
;
A
#
# COMPACT_ATOMS: atom_id res chain seq x y z
N MET A 1 12.21 15.79 0.78
CA MET A 1 11.28 14.71 1.17
C MET A 1 11.86 13.98 2.38
N ALA A 2 11.04 13.59 3.36
CA ALA A 2 11.52 12.74 4.45
C ALA A 2 12.01 11.40 3.87
N GLY A 3 13.22 10.96 4.22
CA GLY A 3 13.81 9.72 3.68
C GLY A 3 13.27 8.43 4.31
N SER A 4 12.42 8.55 5.33
CA SER A 4 11.86 7.44 6.09
C SER A 4 10.51 7.81 6.71
N TRP A 5 9.68 6.79 6.92
CA TRP A 5 8.41 6.83 7.64
C TRP A 5 8.52 6.40 9.10
N ALA A 6 9.73 6.20 9.63
CA ALA A 6 9.91 5.80 11.03
C ALA A 6 9.17 6.76 12.00
N GLY A 7 8.38 6.19 12.89
CA GLY A 7 7.53 6.94 13.83
C GLY A 7 6.16 7.34 13.28
N ALA A 8 5.84 7.03 12.02
CA ALA A 8 4.49 7.18 11.50
C ALA A 8 3.49 6.27 12.24
N PRO A 9 2.21 6.67 12.35
CA PRO A 9 1.17 5.81 12.92
C PRO A 9 0.94 4.57 12.03
N PRO A 10 0.23 3.54 12.54
CA PRO A 10 -0.21 2.43 11.70
C PRO A 10 -0.97 2.93 10.46
N VAL A 11 -0.75 2.29 9.31
CA VAL A 11 -1.35 2.68 8.02
C VAL A 11 -2.17 1.53 7.44
N TYR A 12 -3.33 1.87 6.89
CA TYR A 12 -4.14 0.99 6.05
C TYR A 12 -4.08 1.46 4.61
N VAL A 13 -3.78 0.54 3.70
CA VAL A 13 -3.71 0.79 2.25
C VAL A 13 -4.60 -0.24 1.57
N CYS A 14 -5.59 0.23 0.80
CA CYS A 14 -6.36 -0.63 -0.08
C CYS A 14 -6.25 -0.15 -1.53
N ALA A 15 -6.08 -1.07 -2.47
CA ALA A 15 -5.97 -0.77 -3.89
C ALA A 15 -6.71 -1.79 -4.75
N GLY A 16 -7.19 -1.34 -5.91
CA GLY A 16 -7.71 -2.26 -6.94
C GLY A 16 -6.62 -2.73 -7.91
N TRP A 17 -7.03 -3.39 -8.98
CA TRP A 17 -6.17 -3.61 -10.15
C TRP A 17 -6.21 -2.38 -11.05
N GLU A 18 -5.39 -1.41 -10.67
CA GLU A 18 -5.36 -0.07 -11.25
C GLU A 18 -3.92 0.41 -11.51
N ILE A 19 -3.78 1.52 -12.25
CA ILE A 19 -2.46 2.10 -12.56
C ILE A 19 -1.70 2.47 -11.27
N LEU A 20 -2.39 2.98 -10.26
CA LEU A 20 -1.80 3.39 -8.98
C LEU A 20 -1.44 2.21 -8.06
N ALA A 21 -1.84 0.99 -8.40
CA ALA A 21 -1.60 -0.18 -7.56
C ALA A 21 -0.11 -0.47 -7.39
N TYR A 22 0.72 -0.13 -8.38
CA TYR A 22 2.17 -0.27 -8.29
C TYR A 22 2.76 0.62 -7.18
N GLU A 23 2.32 1.87 -7.11
CA GLU A 23 2.77 2.85 -6.12
C GLU A 23 2.21 2.53 -4.72
N ALA A 24 0.97 2.02 -4.64
CA ALA A 24 0.38 1.54 -3.39
C ALA A 24 1.16 0.35 -2.80
N ARG A 25 1.55 -0.61 -3.65
CA ARG A 25 2.40 -1.75 -3.26
C ARG A 25 3.79 -1.30 -2.80
N PHE A 26 4.42 -0.38 -3.54
CA PHE A 26 5.69 0.23 -3.16
C PHE A 26 5.60 0.89 -1.77
N LEU A 27 4.57 1.72 -1.56
CA LEU A 27 4.36 2.42 -0.30
C LEU A 27 4.15 1.44 0.86
N ALA A 28 3.33 0.40 0.68
CA ALA A 28 3.09 -0.62 1.70
C ALA A 28 4.38 -1.33 2.13
N ARG A 29 5.20 -1.76 1.16
CA ARG A 29 6.52 -2.36 1.43
C ARG A 29 7.45 -1.36 2.12
N LYS A 30 7.53 -0.12 1.64
CA LYS A 30 8.39 0.93 2.20
C LYS A 30 8.04 1.26 3.66
N LEU A 31 6.75 1.45 3.95
CA LEU A 31 6.24 1.65 5.32
C LEU A 31 6.66 0.48 6.22
N ARG A 32 6.48 -0.76 5.76
CA ARG A 32 6.87 -1.96 6.50
C ARG A 32 8.38 -2.04 6.77
N CYS A 33 9.21 -1.69 5.80
CA CYS A 33 10.68 -1.61 5.95
C CYS A 33 11.10 -0.53 6.94
N ASP A 34 10.39 0.59 6.99
CA ASP A 34 10.66 1.70 7.92
C ASP A 34 10.11 1.44 9.34
N GLY A 35 9.61 0.23 9.61
CA GLY A 35 9.11 -0.17 10.93
C GLY A 35 7.68 0.29 11.24
N VAL A 36 6.95 0.78 10.24
CA VAL A 36 5.54 1.16 10.39
C VAL A 36 4.67 -0.10 10.33
N ARG A 37 3.60 -0.12 11.14
CA ARG A 37 2.58 -1.19 11.08
C ARG A 37 1.68 -0.93 9.88
N VAL A 38 1.54 -1.91 8.98
CA VAL A 38 0.81 -1.73 7.72
C VAL A 38 -0.17 -2.85 7.48
N VAL A 39 -1.43 -2.53 7.20
CA VAL A 39 -2.41 -3.45 6.62
C VAL A 39 -2.58 -3.07 5.16
N PHE A 40 -2.14 -3.95 4.26
CA PHE A 40 -2.29 -3.80 2.82
C PHE A 40 -3.30 -4.81 2.28
N GLU A 41 -4.33 -4.31 1.59
CA GLU A 41 -5.33 -5.14 0.93
C GLU A 41 -5.45 -4.79 -0.56
N GLU A 42 -5.19 -5.76 -1.42
CA GLU A 42 -5.39 -5.63 -2.86
C GLU A 42 -6.68 -6.32 -3.28
N TYR A 43 -7.50 -5.66 -4.08
CA TYR A 43 -8.79 -6.18 -4.51
C TYR A 43 -8.75 -6.56 -6.00
N GLU A 44 -8.85 -7.86 -6.26
CA GLU A 44 -8.84 -8.40 -7.62
C GLU A 44 -9.98 -7.82 -8.47
N ALA A 45 -9.65 -7.46 -9.71
CA ALA A 45 -10.55 -6.93 -10.72
C ALA A 45 -11.33 -5.65 -10.31
N MET A 46 -10.91 -4.96 -9.25
CA MET A 46 -11.53 -3.71 -8.82
C MET A 46 -10.88 -2.49 -9.48
N PRO A 47 -11.65 -1.50 -9.97
CA PRO A 47 -11.11 -0.27 -10.54
C PRO A 47 -10.64 0.72 -9.46
N HIS A 48 -10.02 1.82 -9.90
CA HIS A 48 -9.69 2.96 -9.05
C HIS A 48 -10.92 3.42 -8.26
N CYS A 49 -10.75 3.64 -6.95
CA CYS A 49 -11.82 4.07 -6.05
C CYS A 49 -13.08 3.16 -6.05
N PHE A 50 -12.96 1.85 -6.29
CA PHE A 50 -14.11 0.93 -6.34
C PHE A 50 -15.02 1.02 -5.11
N ALA A 51 -14.47 1.23 -3.91
CA ALA A 51 -15.25 1.33 -2.68
C ALA A 51 -16.23 2.53 -2.69
N LEU A 52 -15.88 3.61 -3.40
CA LEU A 52 -16.72 4.80 -3.57
C LEU A 52 -17.71 4.64 -4.73
N LEU A 53 -17.31 3.92 -5.79
CA LEU A 53 -18.07 3.84 -7.05
C LEU A 53 -19.03 2.64 -7.11
N LEU A 54 -18.67 1.53 -6.47
CA LEU A 54 -19.35 0.24 -6.59
C LEU A 54 -19.94 -0.18 -5.23
N GLY A 55 -20.76 0.66 -4.60
CA GLY A 55 -21.32 0.39 -3.27
C GLY A 55 -22.11 -0.92 -3.11
N GLY A 56 -22.64 -1.47 -4.22
CA GLY A 56 -23.51 -2.64 -4.21
C GLY A 56 -22.83 -4.00 -4.32
N ILE A 57 -21.49 -4.07 -4.44
CA ILE A 57 -20.78 -5.35 -4.62
C ILE A 57 -20.14 -5.85 -3.31
N PRO A 58 -19.99 -7.18 -3.14
CA PRO A 58 -19.43 -7.76 -1.92
C PRO A 58 -18.03 -7.24 -1.56
N SER A 59 -17.16 -7.02 -2.56
CA SER A 59 -15.81 -6.50 -2.36
C SER A 59 -15.79 -5.13 -1.69
N THR A 60 -16.74 -4.25 -2.04
CA THR A 60 -16.86 -2.92 -1.45
C THR A 60 -17.24 -3.01 0.02
N ARG A 61 -18.17 -3.91 0.37
CA ARG A 61 -18.53 -4.14 1.77
C ARG A 61 -17.33 -4.67 2.58
N ARG A 62 -16.60 -5.66 2.05
CA ARG A 62 -15.39 -6.19 2.69
C ARG A 62 -14.30 -5.13 2.87
N CYS A 63 -14.15 -4.22 1.92
CA CYS A 63 -13.23 -3.08 2.02
C CYS A 63 -13.62 -2.12 3.14
N TYR A 64 -14.90 -1.76 3.24
CA TYR A 64 -15.37 -0.93 4.35
C TYR A 64 -15.27 -1.62 5.70
N ASP A 65 -15.57 -2.91 5.78
CA ASP A 65 -15.44 -3.69 7.02
C ASP A 65 -13.97 -3.76 7.49
N GLY A 66 -13.03 -3.98 6.56
CA GLY A 66 -11.59 -3.96 6.81
C GLY A 66 -11.09 -2.59 7.27
N TRP A 67 -11.46 -1.53 6.54
CA TRP A 67 -11.10 -0.16 6.87
C TRP A 67 -11.68 0.26 8.23
N ALA A 68 -12.98 0.10 8.46
CA ALA A 68 -13.61 0.45 9.73
C ALA A 68 -13.06 -0.38 10.89
N GLY A 69 -12.77 -1.66 10.66
CA GLY A 69 -12.11 -2.54 11.62
C GLY A 69 -10.72 -2.06 11.99
N PHE A 70 -9.92 -1.66 11.00
CA PHE A 70 -8.59 -1.09 11.22
C PHE A 70 -8.65 0.21 12.03
N VAL A 71 -9.56 1.14 11.69
CA VAL A 71 -9.71 2.40 12.43
C VAL A 71 -10.03 2.12 13.90
N ARG A 72 -10.97 1.21 14.17
CA ARG A 72 -11.29 0.81 15.55
C ARG A 72 -10.07 0.21 16.25
N ALA A 73 -9.36 -0.71 15.61
CA ALA A 73 -8.18 -1.35 16.18
C ALA A 73 -7.08 -0.34 16.54
N VAL A 74 -6.81 0.64 15.66
CA VAL A 74 -5.82 1.69 15.91
C VAL A 74 -6.22 2.61 17.07
N VAL A 75 -7.51 2.91 17.22
CA VAL A 75 -8.01 3.78 18.30
C VAL A 75 -8.00 3.06 19.65
N GLU A 76 -8.35 1.78 19.67
CA GLU A 76 -8.45 0.98 20.89
C GLU A 76 -7.07 0.49 21.38
N ASP A 77 -6.24 -0.04 20.48
CA ASP A 77 -4.89 -0.50 20.77
C ASP A 77 -3.99 -0.38 19.53
N PRO A 78 -3.37 0.80 19.32
CA PRO A 78 -2.46 1.01 18.20
C PRO A 78 -1.24 0.06 18.23
N GLY A 79 -0.86 -0.43 19.41
CA GLY A 79 0.26 -1.36 19.58
C GLY A 79 -0.04 -2.77 19.09
N GLY A 80 -1.31 -3.18 19.19
CA GLY A 80 -1.85 -4.48 18.80
C GLY A 80 -2.07 -4.68 17.31
N VAL A 81 -1.96 -3.63 16.49
CA VAL A 81 -2.07 -3.75 15.03
C VAL A 81 -0.87 -4.53 14.49
N VAL A 82 -1.17 -5.67 13.86
CA VAL A 82 -0.19 -6.53 13.19
C VAL A 82 -0.14 -6.17 11.71
N SER A 83 1.06 -6.17 11.13
CA SER A 83 1.19 -5.91 9.69
C SER A 83 0.73 -7.12 8.87
N SER A 84 -0.01 -6.87 7.80
CA SER A 84 -0.50 -7.88 6.88
C SER A 84 -0.53 -7.35 5.45
N ALA A 85 -0.36 -8.25 4.49
CA ALA A 85 -0.55 -7.98 3.08
C ALA A 85 -1.36 -9.13 2.49
N VAL A 86 -2.48 -8.83 1.84
CA VAL A 86 -3.37 -9.83 1.24
C VAL A 86 -3.91 -9.38 -0.11
N SER A 87 -4.14 -10.34 -1.00
CA SER A 87 -4.97 -10.17 -2.19
C SER A 87 -6.33 -10.79 -1.95
N ILE A 88 -7.39 -10.03 -2.20
CA ILE A 88 -8.79 -10.43 -2.05
C ILE A 88 -9.33 -10.83 -3.41
N LYS A 89 -9.67 -12.11 -3.57
CA LYS A 89 -10.17 -12.67 -4.83
C LYS A 89 -11.54 -12.12 -5.19
N ALA A 90 -11.73 -11.83 -6.49
CA ALA A 90 -13.01 -11.37 -6.98
C ALA A 90 -14.08 -12.46 -6.81
N ARG A 91 -15.31 -12.04 -6.46
CA ARG A 91 -16.50 -12.90 -6.22
C ARG A 91 -16.42 -13.78 -4.97
N THR A 92 -15.31 -14.47 -4.71
CA THR A 92 -15.19 -15.39 -3.57
C THR A 92 -14.80 -14.68 -2.27
N LEU A 93 -14.13 -13.52 -2.37
CA LEU A 93 -13.55 -12.79 -1.23
C LEU A 93 -12.50 -13.59 -0.45
N GLU A 94 -11.98 -14.66 -1.03
CA GLU A 94 -10.88 -15.42 -0.44
C GLU A 94 -9.64 -14.56 -0.35
N GLU A 95 -8.95 -14.65 0.79
CA GLU A 95 -7.71 -13.93 1.05
C GLU A 95 -6.52 -14.80 0.69
N GLU A 96 -5.69 -14.30 -0.22
CA GLU A 96 -4.38 -14.87 -0.53
C GLU A 96 -3.31 -14.03 0.17
N VAL A 97 -2.53 -14.65 1.05
CA VAL A 97 -1.46 -13.96 1.79
C VAL A 97 -0.34 -13.57 0.83
N LEU A 98 0.07 -12.30 0.90
CA LEU A 98 1.17 -11.75 0.14
C LEU A 98 2.40 -11.56 1.03
N CYS A 99 3.58 -11.61 0.41
CA CYS A 99 4.85 -11.30 1.03
C CYS A 99 5.15 -9.81 0.80
N PHE A 100 5.51 -9.06 1.85
CA PHE A 100 5.78 -7.62 1.72
C PHE A 100 6.95 -7.34 0.78
N GLU A 101 8.00 -8.16 0.88
CA GLU A 101 9.22 -8.08 0.09
C GLU A 101 8.94 -8.23 -1.41
N ASP A 102 7.90 -8.99 -1.77
CA ASP A 102 7.52 -9.29 -3.15
C ASP A 102 6.44 -8.33 -3.71
N LEU A 103 5.94 -7.38 -2.91
CA LEU A 103 4.87 -6.46 -3.35
C LEU A 103 5.32 -5.55 -4.50
N CYS A 104 6.59 -5.17 -4.54
CA CYS A 104 7.13 -4.28 -5.56
C CYS A 104 8.59 -4.64 -5.80
N ASP A 105 9.08 -4.41 -7.02
CA ASP A 105 10.45 -4.66 -7.47
C ASP A 105 11.31 -3.39 -7.50
N ALA A 106 10.71 -2.20 -7.58
CA ALA A 106 11.46 -0.94 -7.61
C ALA A 106 12.14 -0.64 -6.27
N THR A 107 13.29 0.01 -6.31
CA THR A 107 14.01 0.55 -5.16
C THR A 107 13.55 1.98 -4.82
N ASP A 108 13.89 2.46 -3.62
CA ASP A 108 13.59 3.83 -3.20
C ASP A 108 14.22 4.87 -4.14
N ASP A 109 15.43 4.60 -4.65
CA ASP A 109 16.15 5.51 -5.56
C ASP A 109 15.53 5.53 -6.95
N GLU A 110 15.09 4.39 -7.50
CA GLU A 110 14.38 4.35 -8.79
C GLU A 110 13.06 5.11 -8.73
N VAL A 111 12.29 4.96 -7.65
CA VAL A 111 11.03 5.70 -7.47
C VAL A 111 11.33 7.20 -7.34
N ARG A 112 12.34 7.58 -6.54
CA ARG A 112 12.76 8.98 -6.40
C ARG A 112 13.18 9.58 -7.74
N GLU A 113 14.00 8.88 -8.51
CA GLU A 113 14.46 9.32 -9.82
C GLU A 113 13.29 9.56 -10.76
N ARG A 114 12.34 8.62 -10.84
CA ARG A 114 11.13 8.76 -11.67
C ARG A 114 10.31 10.00 -11.26
N VAL A 115 10.17 10.27 -9.97
CA VAL A 115 9.47 11.45 -9.45
C VAL A 115 10.19 12.74 -9.85
N LEU A 116 11.52 12.82 -9.67
CA LEU A 116 12.32 13.99 -10.04
C LEU A 116 12.28 14.27 -11.54
N LEU A 117 12.48 13.22 -12.36
CA LEU A 117 12.37 13.31 -13.82
C LEU A 117 11.00 13.83 -14.25
N LYS A 118 9.92 13.33 -13.61
CA LYS A 118 8.56 13.78 -13.91
C LYS A 118 8.30 15.22 -13.48
N ALA A 119 8.94 15.68 -12.41
CA ALA A 119 8.90 17.06 -11.93
C ALA A 119 9.75 18.03 -12.78
N GLY A 120 10.52 17.53 -13.76
CA GLY A 120 11.45 18.34 -14.54
C GLY A 120 12.73 18.71 -13.77
N GLU A 121 12.97 18.04 -12.64
CA GLU A 121 14.19 18.16 -11.87
C GLU A 121 15.22 17.16 -12.42
N VAL A 122 16.44 17.62 -12.69
CA VAL A 122 17.53 16.72 -13.09
C VAL A 122 17.91 15.89 -11.87
N PRO A 123 17.77 14.56 -11.90
CA PRO A 123 18.26 13.73 -10.81
C PRO A 123 19.75 14.01 -10.65
N ALA A 124 20.20 14.31 -9.44
CA ALA A 124 21.63 14.37 -9.17
C ALA A 124 22.20 12.99 -9.55
N LEU A 125 22.97 12.93 -10.63
CA LEU A 125 23.62 11.70 -11.09
C LEU A 125 24.29 11.06 -9.88
N SER A 126 23.82 9.87 -9.50
CA SER A 126 24.46 9.07 -8.48
C SER A 126 25.88 8.77 -8.96
N THR A 127 26.84 9.48 -8.39
CA THR A 127 28.26 9.30 -8.65
C THR A 127 28.75 8.16 -7.76
N ALA A 128 28.41 6.92 -8.12
CA ALA A 128 29.06 5.70 -7.63
C ALA A 128 28.63 4.53 -8.54
N LYS A 129 29.51 3.76 -9.20
CA LYS A 129 30.87 3.32 -8.85
C LYS A 129 31.72 3.09 -10.11
N LEU A 130 33.02 3.35 -9.98
CA LEU A 130 34.10 2.74 -10.78
C LEU A 130 34.21 1.24 -10.48
#